data_AF-A0A7Y5F3M1-F1
#
_entry.id   AF-A0A7Y5F3M1-F1
#
_cell.length_a   1.000
_cell.length_b   1.000
_cell.length_c   1.000
_cell.angle_alpha   90.00
_cell.angle_beta   90.00
_cell.angle_gamma   90.00
#
_symmetry.space_group_name_H-M   'P 1'
#
loop_
_entity.id
_entity.type
_entity.pdbx_description
1 polymer ?
#
loop_
_entity_poly.entity_id
_entity_poly.type
_entity_poly.pdbx_seq_one_letter_code
_entity_poly.pdbx_strand_id
1 'polypeptide(L)'
;MAEHKSPRLRTVEKIKPPYPLNQFPAGFGVNLGKEIVYVLATKNTPEIAGPEWEHIFANCVGAVWKPSNVGLDDIVLGNCAWSAKSIKTSKPHTQKMVRLISGRNSPSYSYDQKNLDVDPQIIGDLVLEIWNSRVDSLRAKFSHLRTVVLIKSKDLTELAVFEFETVLYPLDQFVWQENEEGNLEGFHKATKIHRFTWQPHGSQFTIIEPVPDDCLLIKINKPPRLDKGEVLKTLGYEDSWITVTRRNQTKPTL
;
A
#
# COMPACT_ATOMS: atom_id res chain seq x y z
N MET A 1 -28.33 -15.45 -6.71
CA MET A 1 -28.44 -14.17 -5.97
C MET A 1 -28.83 -13.10 -6.98
N ALA A 2 -29.88 -12.33 -6.71
CA ALA A 2 -30.32 -11.31 -7.66
C ALA A 2 -29.29 -10.17 -7.72
N GLU A 3 -28.73 -9.91 -8.90
CA GLU A 3 -27.84 -8.77 -9.14
C GLU A 3 -28.56 -7.46 -8.77
N HIS A 4 -27.98 -6.70 -7.85
CA HIS A 4 -28.49 -5.42 -7.42
C HIS A 4 -28.39 -4.41 -8.57
N LYS A 5 -29.49 -4.21 -9.30
CA LYS A 5 -29.56 -3.25 -10.42
C LYS A 5 -29.43 -1.83 -9.87
N SER A 6 -28.28 -1.18 -10.10
CA SER A 6 -28.09 0.23 -9.76
C SER A 6 -28.90 1.15 -10.69
N PRO A 7 -29.30 2.35 -10.23
CA PRO A 7 -30.12 3.28 -10.99
C PRO A 7 -29.49 3.61 -12.36
N ARG A 8 -30.35 3.74 -13.37
CA ARG A 8 -29.97 4.20 -14.71
C ARG A 8 -29.99 5.72 -14.72
N LEU A 9 -28.83 6.33 -14.73
CA LEU A 9 -28.68 7.77 -14.91
C LEU A 9 -28.59 8.07 -16.41
N ARG A 10 -29.31 9.10 -16.86
CA ARG A 10 -29.51 9.42 -18.28
C ARG A 10 -28.22 9.84 -19.02
N THR A 11 -27.15 10.15 -18.29
CA THR A 11 -25.93 10.79 -18.81
C THR A 11 -24.62 10.16 -18.33
N VAL A 12 -24.65 8.97 -17.72
CA VAL A 12 -23.42 8.34 -17.19
C VAL A 12 -23.15 7.03 -17.90
N GLU A 13 -22.22 7.04 -18.86
CA GLU A 13 -21.52 5.82 -19.24
C GLU A 13 -20.79 5.32 -17.98
N LYS A 14 -21.25 4.20 -17.42
CA LYS A 14 -20.59 3.60 -16.25
C LYS A 14 -19.25 3.02 -16.72
N ILE A 15 -18.18 3.81 -16.56
CA ILE A 15 -16.81 3.34 -16.80
C ILE A 15 -16.56 2.16 -15.87
N LYS A 16 -16.26 1.00 -16.44
CA LYS A 16 -16.00 -0.23 -15.68
C LYS A 16 -14.55 -0.24 -15.19
N PRO A 17 -14.27 -0.86 -14.03
CA PRO A 17 -12.90 -1.11 -13.63
C PRO A 17 -12.25 -2.16 -14.56
N PRO A 18 -10.91 -2.26 -14.59
CA PRO A 18 -10.21 -3.23 -15.42
C PRO A 18 -10.57 -4.69 -15.13
N TYR A 19 -10.89 -5.00 -13.87
CA TYR A 19 -11.39 -6.29 -13.40
C TYR A 19 -12.18 -6.14 -12.08
N PRO A 20 -13.05 -7.10 -11.71
CA PRO A 20 -13.74 -7.09 -10.41
C PRO A 20 -12.77 -7.22 -9.23
N LEU A 21 -13.15 -6.72 -8.04
CA LEU A 21 -12.33 -6.86 -6.84
C LEU A 21 -11.94 -8.31 -6.58
N ASN A 22 -10.68 -8.54 -6.19
CA ASN A 22 -10.08 -9.84 -5.89
C ASN A 22 -10.09 -10.86 -7.04
N GLN A 23 -10.60 -10.50 -8.22
CA GLN A 23 -10.57 -11.30 -9.44
C GLN A 23 -9.45 -10.80 -10.35
N PHE A 24 -8.21 -10.95 -9.89
CA PHE A 24 -7.03 -10.48 -10.60
C PHE A 24 -6.94 -11.05 -12.03
N PRO A 25 -6.29 -10.33 -12.97
CA PRO A 25 -6.12 -10.78 -14.36
C PRO A 25 -5.53 -12.20 -14.46
N ALA A 26 -5.89 -12.91 -15.53
CA ALA A 26 -5.36 -14.24 -15.79
C ALA A 26 -3.82 -14.23 -15.78
N GLY A 27 -3.22 -15.14 -15.01
CA GLY A 27 -1.77 -15.24 -14.86
C GLY A 27 -1.16 -14.33 -13.78
N PHE A 28 -1.92 -13.41 -13.16
CA PHE A 28 -1.41 -12.53 -12.10
C PHE A 28 -0.66 -13.29 -11.01
N GLY A 29 -1.25 -14.36 -10.45
CA GLY A 29 -0.61 -15.13 -9.38
C GLY A 29 0.70 -15.81 -9.81
N VAL A 30 0.78 -16.29 -11.05
CA VAL A 30 2.00 -16.90 -11.60
C VAL A 30 3.06 -15.83 -11.86
N ASN A 31 2.68 -14.68 -12.41
CA ASN A 31 3.59 -13.57 -12.67
C ASN A 31 4.15 -13.00 -11.38
N LEU A 32 3.30 -12.78 -10.37
CA LEU A 32 3.75 -12.41 -9.04
C LEU A 32 4.70 -13.46 -8.48
N GLY A 33 4.35 -14.75 -8.54
CA GLY A 33 5.24 -15.83 -8.12
C GLY A 33 6.63 -15.78 -8.78
N LYS A 34 6.72 -15.47 -10.08
CA LYS A 34 8.00 -15.29 -10.79
C LYS A 34 8.82 -14.13 -10.24
N GLU A 35 8.21 -12.99 -9.97
CA GLU A 35 8.87 -11.83 -9.37
C GLU A 35 9.47 -12.16 -8.00
N ILE A 36 8.72 -12.90 -7.18
CA ILE A 36 9.21 -13.32 -5.86
C ILE A 36 10.32 -14.36 -5.98
N VAL A 37 10.21 -15.32 -6.90
CA VAL A 37 11.29 -16.29 -7.20
C VAL A 37 12.57 -15.54 -7.60
N TYR A 38 12.46 -14.51 -8.44
CA TYR A 38 13.57 -13.66 -8.81
C TYR A 38 14.19 -12.95 -7.59
N VAL A 39 13.37 -12.35 -6.72
CA VAL A 39 13.82 -11.71 -5.47
C VAL A 39 14.54 -12.71 -4.55
N LEU A 40 13.99 -13.92 -4.38
CA LEU A 40 14.58 -14.98 -3.57
C LEU A 40 15.92 -15.50 -4.11
N ALA A 41 16.06 -15.53 -5.44
CA ALA A 41 17.25 -16.04 -6.11
C ALA A 41 18.39 -15.00 -6.16
N THR A 42 18.06 -13.70 -6.21
CA THR A 42 19.02 -12.61 -6.47
C THR A 42 19.45 -11.86 -5.21
N LYS A 43 18.59 -11.74 -4.19
CA LYS A 43 18.89 -10.97 -2.98
C LYS A 43 19.48 -11.83 -1.88
N ASN A 44 20.58 -11.37 -1.28
CA ASN A 44 21.18 -12.01 -0.11
C ASN A 44 20.20 -12.06 1.08
N THR A 45 19.47 -10.98 1.29
CA THR A 45 18.39 -10.85 2.27
C THR A 45 17.10 -10.48 1.52
N PRO A 46 16.30 -11.48 1.11
CA PRO A 46 15.07 -11.22 0.36
C PRO A 46 14.07 -10.41 1.18
N GLU A 47 13.73 -9.23 0.67
CA GLU A 47 12.66 -8.38 1.18
C GLU A 47 12.05 -7.60 0.01
N ILE A 48 10.77 -7.26 0.16
CA ILE A 48 9.99 -6.46 -0.79
C ILE A 48 9.60 -5.16 -0.11
N ALA A 49 10.18 -4.05 -0.52
CA ALA A 49 9.82 -2.73 0.00
C ALA A 49 8.55 -2.19 -0.69
N GLY A 50 8.01 -1.07 -0.20
CA GLY A 50 6.83 -0.41 -0.78
C GLY A 50 6.96 -0.15 -2.30
N PRO A 51 7.98 0.60 -2.75
CA PRO A 51 8.16 0.88 -4.18
C PRO A 51 8.34 -0.37 -5.05
N GLU A 52 9.03 -1.39 -4.52
CA GLU A 52 9.19 -2.65 -5.24
C GLU A 52 7.86 -3.40 -5.38
N TRP A 53 7.01 -3.39 -4.35
CA TRP A 53 5.67 -3.95 -4.44
C TRP A 53 4.82 -3.19 -5.47
N GLU A 54 4.88 -1.86 -5.48
CA GLU A 54 4.15 -1.04 -6.45
C GLU A 54 4.54 -1.37 -7.89
N HIS A 55 5.85 -1.49 -8.17
CA HIS A 55 6.36 -1.88 -9.49
C HIS A 55 5.94 -3.29 -9.89
N ILE A 56 6.11 -4.27 -9.00
CA ILE A 56 5.72 -5.66 -9.24
C ILE A 56 4.23 -5.75 -9.58
N PHE A 57 3.38 -5.10 -8.78
CA PHE A 57 1.95 -5.11 -9.01
C PHE A 57 1.60 -4.43 -10.34
N ALA A 58 2.16 -3.25 -10.63
CA ALA A 58 1.92 -2.54 -11.89
C ALA A 58 2.22 -3.43 -13.10
N ASN A 59 3.40 -4.07 -13.11
CA ASN A 59 3.79 -5.00 -14.17
C ASN A 59 2.84 -6.19 -14.29
N CYS A 60 2.42 -6.79 -13.17
CA CYS A 60 1.56 -7.97 -13.17
C CYS A 60 0.15 -7.70 -13.72
N VAL A 61 -0.35 -6.47 -13.64
CA VAL A 61 -1.68 -6.09 -14.16
C VAL A 61 -1.62 -5.25 -15.44
N GLY A 62 -0.43 -5.00 -15.99
CA GLY A 62 -0.24 -4.15 -17.18
C GLY A 62 -0.55 -2.67 -16.93
N ALA A 63 -0.41 -2.21 -15.68
CA ALA A 63 -0.57 -0.81 -15.30
C ALA A 63 0.74 -0.05 -15.39
N VAL A 64 0.65 1.28 -15.31
CA VAL A 64 1.81 2.18 -15.23
C VAL A 64 2.09 2.50 -13.78
N TRP A 65 3.32 2.26 -13.34
CA TRP A 65 3.81 2.79 -12.07
C TRP A 65 4.28 4.24 -12.28
N LYS A 66 3.87 5.14 -11.39
CA LYS A 66 4.35 6.52 -11.31
C LYS A 66 4.49 6.91 -9.84
N PRO A 67 5.55 7.59 -9.43
CA PRO A 67 5.63 8.12 -8.08
C PRO A 67 4.52 9.16 -7.88
N SER A 68 3.74 9.04 -6.81
CA SER A 68 2.71 10.02 -6.45
C SER A 68 3.05 10.78 -5.16
N ASN A 69 2.63 12.04 -5.09
CA ASN A 69 2.78 12.84 -3.87
C ASN A 69 1.83 12.38 -2.76
N VAL A 70 0.71 11.75 -3.12
CA VAL A 70 -0.37 11.36 -2.19
C VAL A 70 -0.21 9.91 -1.71
N GLY A 71 0.45 9.06 -2.47
CA GLY A 71 0.63 7.62 -2.17
C GLY A 71 -0.64 6.79 -2.38
N LEU A 72 -1.59 7.30 -3.17
CA LEU A 72 -2.88 6.67 -3.43
C LEU A 72 -3.15 6.42 -4.93
N ASP A 73 -2.31 6.98 -5.81
CA ASP A 73 -2.38 6.79 -7.27
C ASP A 73 -1.03 6.39 -7.86
N ASP A 74 -0.24 5.61 -7.12
CA ASP A 74 1.11 5.16 -7.52
C ASP A 74 1.07 4.19 -8.71
N ILE A 75 -0.05 3.48 -8.88
CA ILE A 75 -0.29 2.58 -10.01
C ILE A 75 -1.55 3.01 -10.73
N VAL A 76 -1.50 3.16 -12.06
CA VAL A 76 -2.63 3.61 -12.88
C VAL A 76 -2.86 2.72 -14.10
N LEU A 77 -4.12 2.33 -14.33
CA LEU A 77 -4.56 1.64 -15.53
C LEU A 77 -5.89 2.22 -16.02
N GLY A 78 -5.83 2.97 -17.11
CA GLY A 78 -6.99 3.69 -17.63
C GLY A 78 -7.57 4.63 -16.58
N ASN A 79 -8.81 4.38 -16.17
CA ASN A 79 -9.54 5.18 -15.19
C ASN A 79 -9.57 4.56 -13.78
N CYS A 80 -8.61 3.67 -13.50
CA CYS A 80 -8.41 3.03 -12.20
C CYS A 80 -7.03 3.35 -11.67
N ALA A 81 -6.95 3.69 -10.39
CA ALA A 81 -5.71 3.90 -9.68
C ALA A 81 -5.65 3.05 -8.40
N TRP A 82 -4.44 2.66 -7.99
CA TRP A 82 -4.21 1.89 -6.77
C TRP A 82 -3.18 2.56 -5.86
N SER A 83 -3.44 2.47 -4.55
CA SER A 83 -2.40 2.47 -3.52
C SER A 83 -1.92 1.04 -3.30
N ALA A 84 -0.60 0.83 -3.17
CA ALA A 84 -0.06 -0.48 -2.84
C ALA A 84 0.43 -0.50 -1.38
N LYS A 85 0.00 -1.50 -0.61
CA LYS A 85 0.43 -1.71 0.77
C LYS A 85 1.01 -3.10 0.92
N SER A 86 2.01 -3.25 1.80
CA SER A 86 2.53 -4.56 2.16
C SER A 86 2.67 -4.72 3.67
N ILE A 87 2.42 -5.94 4.16
CA ILE A 87 2.51 -6.30 5.58
C ILE A 87 3.28 -7.60 5.70
N LYS A 88 4.17 -7.65 6.70
CA LYS A 88 4.92 -8.85 7.06
C LYS A 88 4.25 -9.56 8.23
N THR A 89 3.95 -10.85 8.08
CA THR A 89 3.36 -11.71 9.13
C THR A 89 4.01 -13.10 9.10
N SER A 90 3.76 -13.92 10.12
CA SER A 90 4.19 -15.32 10.13
C SER A 90 3.18 -16.26 9.47
N LYS A 91 1.91 -15.84 9.31
CA LYS A 91 0.83 -16.69 8.77
C LYS A 91 -0.05 -15.93 7.76
N PRO A 92 0.46 -15.64 6.54
CA PRO A 92 -0.27 -14.84 5.55
C PRO A 92 -1.64 -15.40 5.19
N HIS A 93 -1.75 -16.72 4.98
CA HIS A 93 -2.98 -17.37 4.49
C HIS A 93 -4.13 -17.40 5.51
N THR A 94 -3.83 -17.23 6.79
CA THR A 94 -4.84 -17.23 7.87
C THR A 94 -5.03 -15.86 8.51
N GLN A 95 -4.38 -14.82 7.98
CA GLN A 95 -4.50 -13.46 8.51
C GLN A 95 -5.94 -12.97 8.29
N LYS A 96 -6.59 -12.47 9.35
CA LYS A 96 -7.99 -12.00 9.29
C LYS A 96 -8.15 -10.49 9.27
N MET A 97 -7.19 -9.77 9.85
CA MET A 97 -7.19 -8.30 9.91
C MET A 97 -5.81 -7.78 9.56
N VAL A 98 -5.73 -6.64 8.90
CA VAL A 98 -4.49 -5.95 8.57
C VAL A 98 -4.50 -4.51 9.08
N ARG A 99 -3.33 -3.99 9.44
CA ARG A 99 -3.12 -2.59 9.82
C ARG A 99 -2.31 -1.91 8.72
N LEU A 100 -2.95 -1.00 7.99
CA LEU A 100 -2.39 -0.37 6.79
C LEU A 100 -2.02 1.07 7.11
N ILE A 101 -0.74 1.41 6.97
CA ILE A 101 -0.29 2.81 7.08
C ILE A 101 -0.83 3.58 5.87
N SER A 102 -1.69 4.55 6.16
CA SER A 102 -2.53 5.27 5.20
C SER A 102 -2.16 6.77 5.12
N GLY A 103 -0.91 7.07 5.43
CA GLY A 103 -0.30 8.38 5.25
C GLY A 103 0.03 9.10 6.56
N ARG A 104 0.58 10.31 6.39
CA ARG A 104 0.92 11.23 7.47
C ARG A 104 -0.20 12.27 7.55
N ASN A 105 -1.19 12.06 8.41
CA ASN A 105 -2.32 12.97 8.55
C ASN A 105 -1.97 13.91 9.70
N SER A 106 -1.46 15.10 9.37
CA SER A 106 -0.93 16.04 10.35
C SER A 106 -1.88 17.23 10.51
N PRO A 107 -2.70 17.28 11.59
CA PRO A 107 -3.54 18.45 11.86
C PRO A 107 -2.74 19.74 11.99
N SER A 108 -1.51 19.68 12.52
CA SER A 108 -0.63 20.83 12.65
C SER A 108 -0.17 21.39 11.30
N TYR A 109 0.07 20.54 10.30
CA TYR A 109 0.47 20.98 8.95
C TYR A 109 -0.74 21.40 8.11
N SER A 110 -1.86 20.68 8.23
CA SER A 110 -3.03 20.88 7.36
C SER A 110 -3.98 21.97 7.85
N TYR A 111 -4.03 22.26 9.15
CA TYR A 111 -4.99 23.20 9.77
C TYR A 111 -4.36 24.13 10.80
N ASP A 112 -3.04 24.17 10.91
CA ASP A 112 -2.34 24.91 11.98
C ASP A 112 -2.75 24.51 13.42
N GLN A 113 -3.39 23.33 13.59
CA GLN A 113 -3.82 22.81 14.88
C GLN A 113 -2.60 22.26 15.66
N LYS A 114 -1.95 23.12 16.44
CA LYS A 114 -0.74 22.78 17.21
C LYS A 114 -1.04 22.15 18.57
N ASN A 115 -2.14 22.55 19.22
CA ASN A 115 -2.56 21.94 20.47
C ASN A 115 -3.30 20.63 20.19
N LEU A 116 -2.78 19.53 20.71
CA LEU A 116 -3.41 18.22 20.61
C LEU A 116 -4.13 17.81 21.91
N ASP A 117 -3.93 18.57 23.00
CA ASP A 117 -4.64 18.39 24.28
C ASP A 117 -6.00 19.10 24.20
N VAL A 118 -6.89 18.51 23.40
CA VAL A 118 -8.28 18.92 23.20
C VAL A 118 -9.13 17.64 23.09
N ASP A 119 -10.45 17.78 22.94
CA ASP A 119 -11.34 16.64 22.74
C ASP A 119 -10.82 15.70 21.61
N PRO A 120 -10.59 14.40 21.90
CA PRO A 120 -10.17 13.39 20.93
C PRO A 120 -11.01 13.37 19.65
N GLN A 121 -12.31 13.69 19.76
CA GLN A 121 -13.21 13.76 18.62
C GLN A 121 -12.79 14.87 17.64
N ILE A 122 -12.39 16.05 18.14
CA ILE A 122 -11.97 17.17 17.30
C ILE A 122 -10.73 16.80 16.49
N ILE A 123 -9.71 16.25 17.14
CA ILE A 123 -8.47 15.86 16.44
C ILE A 123 -8.72 14.69 15.49
N GLY A 124 -9.51 13.70 15.92
CA GLY A 124 -9.87 12.55 15.10
C GLY A 124 -10.61 12.95 13.82
N ASP A 125 -11.52 13.92 13.90
CA ASP A 125 -12.25 14.44 12.75
C ASP A 125 -11.31 15.14 11.76
N LEU A 126 -10.37 15.98 12.23
CA LEU A 126 -9.35 16.60 11.37
C LEU A 126 -8.45 15.55 10.70
N VAL A 127 -8.03 14.53 11.45
CA VAL A 127 -7.22 13.43 10.90
C VAL A 127 -7.96 12.70 9.78
N LEU A 128 -9.25 12.41 9.97
CA LEU A 128 -10.05 11.70 8.98
C LEU A 128 -10.42 12.60 7.80
N GLU A 129 -10.60 13.90 8.01
CA GLU A 129 -10.84 14.88 6.95
C GLU A 129 -9.63 15.03 6.02
N ILE A 130 -8.40 14.95 6.54
CA ILE A 130 -7.17 14.91 5.72
C ILE A 130 -7.18 13.68 4.80
N TRP A 131 -7.54 12.51 5.32
CA TRP A 131 -7.67 11.30 4.51
C TRP A 131 -8.75 11.48 3.44
N ASN A 132 -9.93 11.93 3.84
CA ASN A 132 -11.06 12.11 2.93
C ASN A 132 -10.72 13.11 1.80
N SER A 133 -10.06 14.21 2.12
CA SER A 133 -9.63 15.21 1.13
C SER A 133 -8.66 14.62 0.10
N ARG A 134 -7.74 13.74 0.53
CA ARG A 134 -6.84 13.02 -0.39
C ARG A 134 -7.61 12.09 -1.32
N VAL A 135 -8.54 11.29 -0.77
CA VAL A 135 -9.36 10.36 -1.54
C VAL A 135 -10.25 11.11 -2.54
N ASP A 136 -10.90 12.18 -2.11
CA ASP A 136 -11.78 13.01 -2.95
C ASP A 136 -11.02 13.62 -4.14
N SER A 137 -9.84 14.19 -3.87
CA SER A 137 -8.98 14.77 -4.91
C SER A 137 -8.58 13.79 -6.01
N LEU A 138 -8.51 12.49 -5.70
CA LEU A 138 -8.18 11.44 -6.65
C LEU A 138 -9.43 10.85 -7.31
N ARG A 139 -10.56 10.75 -6.62
CA ARG A 139 -11.84 10.35 -7.23
C ARG A 139 -12.33 11.36 -8.27
N ALA A 140 -11.91 12.62 -8.17
CA ALA A 140 -12.11 13.60 -9.24
C ALA A 140 -11.35 13.28 -10.54
N LYS A 141 -10.29 12.45 -10.48
CA LYS A 141 -9.43 12.07 -11.61
C LYS A 141 -9.65 10.64 -12.09
N PHE A 142 -9.97 9.74 -11.16
CA PHE A 142 -10.11 8.31 -11.41
C PHE A 142 -11.48 7.83 -10.94
N SER A 143 -12.26 7.20 -11.83
CA SER A 143 -13.57 6.65 -11.45
C SER A 143 -13.46 5.45 -10.51
N HIS A 144 -12.32 4.76 -10.50
CA HIS A 144 -12.04 3.66 -9.58
C HIS A 144 -10.76 3.95 -8.81
N LEU A 145 -10.83 3.85 -7.49
CA LEU A 145 -9.69 4.04 -6.61
C LEU A 145 -9.64 2.86 -5.65
N ARG A 146 -8.57 2.08 -5.72
CA ARG A 146 -8.42 0.84 -4.97
C ARG A 146 -7.17 0.87 -4.09
N THR A 147 -7.14 -0.03 -3.12
CA THR A 147 -5.94 -0.35 -2.36
C THR A 147 -5.66 -1.83 -2.57
N VAL A 148 -4.46 -2.17 -3.05
CA VAL A 148 -3.99 -3.55 -3.14
C VAL A 148 -3.03 -3.85 -1.99
N VAL A 149 -3.24 -4.96 -1.30
CA VAL A 149 -2.49 -5.36 -0.12
C VAL A 149 -1.75 -6.66 -0.39
N LEU A 150 -0.44 -6.66 -0.20
CA LEU A 150 0.41 -7.84 -0.15
C LEU A 150 0.68 -8.22 1.31
N ILE A 151 0.12 -9.33 1.75
CA ILE A 151 0.48 -9.97 3.02
C ILE A 151 1.55 -11.02 2.71
N LYS A 152 2.71 -10.92 3.34
CA LYS A 152 3.88 -11.75 3.03
C LYS A 152 4.51 -12.39 4.27
N SER A 153 4.98 -13.62 4.13
CA SER A 153 5.80 -14.28 5.15
C SER A 153 7.18 -13.64 5.25
N LYS A 154 7.89 -13.86 6.37
CA LYS A 154 9.25 -13.33 6.56
C LYS A 154 10.25 -13.84 5.51
N ASP A 155 10.03 -15.04 4.99
CA ASP A 155 10.88 -15.72 4.00
C ASP A 155 10.31 -15.65 2.57
N LEU A 156 9.21 -14.92 2.36
CA LEU A 156 8.50 -14.75 1.09
C LEU A 156 7.97 -16.05 0.44
N THR A 157 7.90 -17.16 1.16
CA THR A 157 7.39 -18.44 0.62
C THR A 157 5.87 -18.55 0.68
N GLU A 158 5.20 -17.74 1.50
CA GLU A 158 3.75 -17.66 1.57
C GLU A 158 3.29 -16.21 1.39
N LEU A 159 2.33 -16.00 0.50
CA LEU A 159 1.71 -14.71 0.24
C LEU A 159 0.19 -14.82 0.25
N ALA A 160 -0.47 -13.75 0.66
CA ALA A 160 -1.88 -13.49 0.39
C ALA A 160 -2.04 -12.09 -0.22
N VAL A 161 -2.84 -11.96 -1.26
CA VAL A 161 -3.07 -10.70 -1.98
C VAL A 161 -4.56 -10.44 -2.09
N PHE A 162 -4.97 -9.23 -1.76
CA PHE A 162 -6.36 -8.80 -1.95
C PHE A 162 -6.39 -7.31 -2.28
N GLU A 163 -7.53 -6.86 -2.79
CA GLU A 163 -7.82 -5.45 -3.00
C GLU A 163 -9.21 -5.09 -2.48
N PHE A 164 -9.37 -3.82 -2.16
CA PHE A 164 -10.64 -3.23 -1.77
C PHE A 164 -10.74 -1.81 -2.31
N GLU A 165 -11.95 -1.27 -2.36
CA GLU A 165 -12.17 0.12 -2.77
C GLU A 165 -11.62 1.07 -1.71
N THR A 166 -10.84 2.05 -2.16
CA THR A 166 -10.41 3.17 -1.32
C THR A 166 -11.58 4.14 -1.20
N VAL A 167 -12.12 4.26 0.02
CA VAL A 167 -13.35 5.00 0.30
C VAL A 167 -13.11 6.21 1.20
N LEU A 168 -14.09 7.12 1.12
CA LEU A 168 -14.30 8.19 2.09
C LEU A 168 -14.97 7.62 3.33
N TYR A 169 -14.66 8.17 4.49
CA TYR A 169 -15.25 7.78 5.77
C TYR A 169 -16.04 8.96 6.35
N PRO A 170 -17.38 8.86 6.42
CA PRO A 170 -18.20 9.93 7.00
C PRO A 170 -17.84 10.14 8.48
N LEU A 171 -17.46 11.36 8.84
CA LEU A 171 -16.94 11.70 10.18
C LEU A 171 -17.96 11.34 11.28
N ASP A 172 -19.24 11.60 11.00
CA ASP A 172 -20.37 11.35 11.88
C ASP A 172 -20.60 9.86 12.20
N GLN A 173 -19.94 8.94 11.49
CA GLN A 173 -20.01 7.49 11.76
C GLN A 173 -18.96 7.00 12.75
N PHE A 174 -18.01 7.84 13.19
CA PHE A 174 -16.90 7.42 14.04
C PHE A 174 -16.86 8.17 15.37
N VAL A 175 -16.44 7.47 16.42
CA VAL A 175 -16.09 8.05 17.73
C VAL A 175 -14.61 7.85 17.94
N TRP A 176 -13.94 8.91 18.38
CA TRP A 176 -12.52 8.87 18.69
C TRP A 176 -12.28 8.90 20.19
N GLN A 177 -11.31 8.12 20.64
CA GLN A 177 -10.85 8.10 22.03
C GLN A 177 -9.33 7.91 22.08
N GLU A 178 -8.71 8.40 23.15
CA GLU A 178 -7.31 8.13 23.43
C GLU A 178 -7.14 6.73 24.05
N ASN A 179 -6.06 6.06 23.70
CA ASN A 179 -5.62 4.84 24.39
C ASN A 179 -4.48 5.12 25.39
N GLU A 180 -4.07 4.12 26.16
CA GLU A 180 -3.04 4.25 27.21
C GLU A 180 -1.67 4.71 26.67
N GLU A 181 -1.41 4.54 25.38
CA GLU A 181 -0.17 4.95 24.71
C GLU A 181 -0.24 6.39 24.15
N GLY A 182 -1.36 7.11 24.37
CA GLY A 182 -1.59 8.45 23.84
C GLY A 182 -1.89 8.48 22.34
N ASN A 183 -2.31 7.34 21.75
CA ASN A 183 -2.77 7.28 20.37
C ASN A 183 -4.29 7.53 20.30
N LEU A 184 -4.76 8.09 19.19
CA LEU A 184 -6.19 8.20 18.93
C LEU A 184 -6.71 6.96 18.20
N GLU A 185 -7.80 6.40 18.70
CA GLU A 185 -8.48 5.24 18.15
C GLU A 185 -9.89 5.60 17.69
N GLY A 186 -10.16 5.38 16.40
CA GLY A 186 -11.45 5.64 15.78
C GLY A 186 -12.28 4.36 15.69
N PHE A 187 -13.46 4.36 16.32
CA PHE A 187 -14.41 3.25 16.34
C PHE A 187 -15.66 3.58 15.57
N HIS A 188 -16.13 2.66 14.74
CA HIS A 188 -17.40 2.82 14.04
C HIS A 188 -18.56 2.80 15.05
N LYS A 189 -19.42 3.82 15.05
CA LYS A 189 -20.49 4.03 16.04
C LYS A 189 -21.45 2.85 16.16
N ALA A 190 -21.91 2.32 15.02
CA ALA A 190 -22.89 1.24 14.99
C ALA A 190 -22.33 -0.13 15.39
N THR A 191 -21.18 -0.52 14.83
CA THR A 191 -20.61 -1.86 15.00
C THR A 191 -19.60 -1.95 16.15
N LYS A 192 -19.16 -0.80 16.69
CA LYS A 192 -18.07 -0.69 17.69
C LYS A 192 -16.73 -1.27 17.22
N ILE A 193 -16.58 -1.51 15.91
CA ILE A 193 -15.34 -2.04 15.35
C ILE A 193 -14.29 -0.92 15.34
N HIS A 194 -13.10 -1.24 15.86
CA HIS A 194 -11.91 -0.41 15.74
C HIS A 194 -11.49 -0.31 14.28
N ARG A 195 -11.52 0.89 13.71
CA ARG A 195 -11.22 1.13 12.29
C ARG A 195 -9.95 1.94 12.07
N PHE A 196 -9.62 2.84 12.98
CA PHE A 196 -8.49 3.74 12.80
C PHE A 196 -7.59 3.82 14.02
N THR A 197 -6.29 3.94 13.78
CA THR A 197 -5.34 4.39 14.80
C THR A 197 -4.56 5.56 14.23
N TRP A 198 -4.49 6.66 14.97
CA TRP A 198 -3.62 7.78 14.65
C TRP A 198 -2.62 8.00 15.77
N GLN A 199 -1.35 8.07 15.39
CA GLN A 199 -0.24 8.26 16.31
C GLN A 199 0.24 9.71 16.18
N PRO A 200 0.15 10.52 17.25
CA PRO A 200 0.55 11.93 17.20
C PRO A 200 2.00 12.11 16.76
N HIS A 201 2.89 11.30 17.31
CA HIS A 201 4.30 11.35 16.97
C HIS A 201 4.53 10.82 15.54
N GLY A 202 4.87 11.75 14.65
CA GLY A 202 4.96 11.49 13.22
C GLY A 202 3.61 11.47 12.51
N SER A 203 2.49 11.81 13.16
CA SER A 203 1.17 11.95 12.50
C SER A 203 0.75 10.74 11.68
N GLN A 204 1.10 9.52 12.12
CA GLN A 204 0.86 8.31 11.34
C GLN A 204 -0.61 7.89 11.42
N PHE A 205 -1.29 7.87 10.30
CA PHE A 205 -2.67 7.38 10.20
C PHE A 205 -2.69 5.93 9.71
N THR A 206 -3.41 5.06 10.41
CA THR A 206 -3.52 3.64 10.12
C THR A 206 -4.98 3.24 9.98
N ILE A 207 -5.30 2.52 8.91
CA ILE A 207 -6.62 1.91 8.68
C ILE A 207 -6.54 0.42 9.00
N ILE A 208 -7.52 -0.08 9.76
CA ILE A 208 -7.66 -1.49 10.10
C ILE A 208 -8.71 -2.12 9.18
N GLU A 209 -8.24 -3.04 8.33
CA GLU A 209 -9.05 -3.64 7.27
C GLU A 209 -9.17 -5.15 7.45
N PRO A 210 -10.36 -5.75 7.33
CA PRO A 210 -10.51 -7.20 7.24
C PRO A 210 -9.89 -7.75 5.96
N VAL A 211 -9.31 -8.94 6.07
CA VAL A 211 -8.86 -9.71 4.91
C VAL A 211 -10.06 -10.49 4.38
N PRO A 212 -10.45 -10.32 3.10
CA PRO A 212 -11.61 -11.01 2.56
C PRO A 212 -11.30 -12.50 2.35
N ASP A 213 -12.33 -13.35 2.45
CA ASP A 213 -12.17 -14.80 2.30
C ASP A 213 -11.80 -15.22 0.87
N ASP A 214 -12.07 -14.37 -0.13
CA ASP A 214 -11.71 -14.57 -1.54
C ASP A 214 -10.33 -14.00 -1.91
N CYS A 215 -9.47 -13.72 -0.92
CA CYS A 215 -8.09 -13.30 -1.18
C CYS A 215 -7.28 -14.36 -1.96
N LEU A 216 -6.39 -13.91 -2.83
CA LEU A 216 -5.51 -14.77 -3.60
C LEU A 216 -4.37 -15.29 -2.71
N LEU A 217 -4.28 -16.61 -2.56
CA LEU A 217 -3.21 -17.26 -1.81
C LEU A 217 -2.14 -17.81 -2.76
N ILE A 218 -0.87 -17.53 -2.47
CA ILE A 218 0.27 -18.03 -3.24
C ILE A 218 1.23 -18.73 -2.28
N LYS A 219 1.73 -19.88 -2.71
CA LYS A 219 2.82 -20.61 -2.06
C LYS A 219 3.96 -20.80 -3.04
N ILE A 220 5.18 -20.52 -2.59
CA ILE A 220 6.37 -20.47 -3.42
C ILE A 220 7.37 -21.47 -2.87
N ASN A 221 7.80 -22.39 -3.73
CA ASN A 221 8.91 -23.27 -3.42
C ASN A 221 10.20 -22.45 -3.53
N LYS A 222 11.00 -22.45 -2.46
CA LYS A 222 12.22 -21.66 -2.40
C LYS A 222 13.18 -22.08 -3.53
N PRO A 223 13.54 -21.18 -4.46
CA PRO A 223 14.44 -21.50 -5.55
C PRO A 223 15.89 -21.63 -5.06
N PRO A 224 16.78 -22.27 -5.85
CA PRO A 224 18.21 -22.13 -5.65
C PRO A 224 18.62 -20.66 -5.79
N ARG A 225 19.68 -20.26 -5.06
CA ARG A 225 20.25 -18.92 -5.19
C ARG A 225 21.13 -18.84 -6.43
N LEU A 226 21.15 -17.67 -7.07
CA LEU A 226 22.10 -17.40 -8.14
C LEU A 226 23.50 -17.25 -7.56
N ASP A 227 24.48 -17.85 -8.23
CA ASP A 227 25.88 -17.61 -7.92
C ASP A 227 26.31 -16.25 -8.47
N LYS A 228 26.82 -15.38 -7.59
CA LYS A 228 27.24 -14.03 -7.96
C LYS A 228 28.35 -14.05 -9.03
N GLY A 229 29.27 -15.02 -8.96
CA GLY A 229 30.35 -15.18 -9.93
C GLY A 229 29.82 -15.57 -11.30
N GLU A 230 28.90 -16.53 -11.37
CA GLU A 230 28.23 -16.93 -12.61
C GLU A 230 27.42 -15.79 -13.23
N VAL A 231 26.75 -14.98 -12.41
CA VAL A 231 26.02 -13.79 -12.89
C VAL A 231 26.99 -12.77 -13.49
N LEU A 232 28.08 -12.42 -12.79
CA LEU A 232 29.08 -11.48 -13.32
C LEU A 232 29.73 -11.98 -14.62
N LYS A 233 30.02 -13.30 -14.68
CA LYS A 233 30.54 -13.94 -15.88
C LYS A 233 29.55 -13.86 -17.05
N THR A 234 28.26 -14.14 -16.79
CA THR A 234 27.20 -14.10 -17.81
C THR A 234 26.95 -12.69 -18.34
N LEU A 235 27.06 -11.68 -17.47
CA LEU A 235 26.97 -10.27 -17.86
C LEU A 235 28.17 -9.79 -18.68
N GLY A 236 29.25 -10.58 -18.76
CA GLY A 236 30.51 -10.15 -19.37
C GLY A 236 31.13 -8.98 -18.59
N TYR A 237 31.09 -9.05 -17.25
CA TYR A 237 31.64 -8.00 -16.40
C TYR A 237 33.10 -7.68 -16.77
N GLU A 238 33.39 -6.39 -16.86
CA GLU A 238 34.73 -5.84 -17.05
C GLU A 238 35.00 -4.75 -16.01
N ASP A 239 36.25 -4.64 -15.55
CA ASP A 239 36.66 -3.60 -14.59
C ASP A 239 36.44 -2.16 -15.13
N SER A 240 36.31 -2.01 -16.45
CA SER A 240 35.97 -0.76 -17.14
C SER A 240 34.61 -0.18 -16.72
N TRP A 241 33.72 -1.00 -16.15
CA TRP A 241 32.41 -0.56 -15.65
C TRP A 241 32.52 0.19 -14.32
N ILE A 242 33.70 0.20 -13.68
CA ILE A 242 33.93 0.83 -12.39
C ILE A 242 34.98 1.94 -12.52
N THR A 243 34.58 3.17 -12.20
CA THR A 243 35.51 4.30 -12.05
C THR A 243 35.74 4.59 -10.57
N VAL A 244 36.97 4.38 -10.09
CA VAL A 244 37.36 4.65 -8.69
C VAL A 244 38.09 5.99 -8.61
N THR A 245 37.52 6.98 -7.94
CA THR A 245 38.16 8.28 -7.67
C THR A 245 38.18 8.59 -6.17
N ARG A 246 39.17 9.37 -5.72
CA ARG A 246 39.26 9.89 -4.33
C ARG A 246 39.11 11.39 -4.34
N ARG A 247 38.33 11.94 -3.40
CA ARG A 247 38.23 13.40 -3.20
C ARG A 247 39.55 13.90 -2.60
N ASN A 248 40.26 14.79 -3.29
CA ASN A 248 41.49 15.40 -2.78
C ASN A 248 41.22 16.08 -1.42
N GLN A 249 41.96 15.70 -0.38
CA GLN A 249 42.06 16.49 0.84
C GLN A 249 43.00 17.66 0.56
N THR A 250 42.46 18.83 0.23
CA THR A 250 43.24 20.06 0.32
C THR A 250 43.61 20.28 1.78
N LYS A 251 44.90 20.09 2.12
CA LYS A 251 45.45 20.62 3.38
C LYS A 251 45.26 22.13 3.36
N PRO A 252 44.73 22.76 4.43
CA PRO A 252 44.83 24.20 4.57
C PRO A 252 46.32 24.55 4.72
N THR A 253 46.84 25.33 3.79
CA THR A 253 48.13 26.01 3.98
C THR A 253 47.91 27.07 5.04
N LEU A 254 48.65 26.97 6.14
CA LEU A 254 48.75 27.98 7.19
C LEU A 254 49.29 29.30 6.64
#